data_AF-A0A2V5P2N6-F1
#
_entry.id   AF-A0A2V5P2N6-F1
#
_cell.length_a   1.000
_cell.length_b   1.000
_cell.length_c   1.000
_cell.angle_alpha   90.00
_cell.angle_beta   90.00
_cell.angle_gamma   90.00
#
_symmetry.space_group_name_H-M   'P 1'
#
loop_
_entity.id
_entity.type
_entity.pdbx_description
1 polymer ?
#
loop_
_entity_poly.entity_id
_entity_poly.type
_entity_poly.pdbx_seq_one_letter_code
_entity_poly.pdbx_strand_id
1 'polypeptide(L)'
;MKNLIRGTVLSFCFAIACMAYGAVPPLNVTVSDASGKVAFRGKTDAQGTFTTDKVKPGIYDVQFTSTGAITGNYSIKVSAGVKQVSAAGIAGEKFAKGVALKMNVQNLLNIVGEVKAH
;
A
#
# COMPACT_ATOMS: atom_id res chain seq x y z
N MET A 1 11.86 16.09 36.27
CA MET A 1 12.63 14.83 36.25
C MET A 1 11.66 13.75 35.74
N LYS A 2 11.69 13.45 34.44
CA LYS A 2 12.06 12.12 33.88
C LYS A 2 11.39 10.98 34.65
N ASN A 3 10.51 10.21 34.01
CA ASN A 3 10.59 8.75 33.74
C ASN A 3 9.16 8.31 33.33
N LEU A 4 8.84 7.36 32.44
CA LEU A 4 9.57 6.45 31.57
C LEU A 4 8.52 5.85 30.60
N ILE A 5 8.93 5.61 29.36
CA ILE A 5 8.19 4.90 28.30
C ILE A 5 8.09 3.40 28.69
N ARG A 6 7.04 2.69 28.25
CA ARG A 6 7.08 1.37 27.54
C ARG A 6 5.97 0.39 27.95
N GLY A 7 5.17 -0.03 26.97
CA GLY A 7 4.91 -1.46 26.81
C GLY A 7 3.46 -1.90 26.75
N THR A 8 2.81 -1.79 25.59
CA THR A 8 1.90 -2.84 25.12
C THR A 8 1.86 -2.82 23.60
N VAL A 9 2.86 -3.42 22.95
CA VAL A 9 2.71 -3.83 21.54
C VAL A 9 1.98 -5.16 21.57
N LEU A 10 0.67 -5.07 21.35
CA LEU A 10 -0.21 -6.21 21.15
C LEU A 10 0.28 -6.98 19.92
N SER A 11 0.77 -8.19 20.19
CA SER A 11 1.12 -9.22 19.23
C SER A 11 0.01 -9.35 18.18
N PHE A 12 0.31 -8.97 16.94
CA PHE A 12 -0.50 -9.31 15.78
C PHE A 12 0.24 -10.42 15.05
N CYS A 13 -0.04 -11.66 15.46
CA CYS A 13 0.36 -12.85 14.73
C CYS A 13 -0.16 -12.73 13.29
N PHE A 14 0.73 -12.41 12.34
CA PHE A 14 0.41 -12.50 10.93
C PHE A 14 0.34 -14.00 10.59
N ALA A 15 -0.85 -14.57 10.72
CA ALA A 15 -1.14 -15.91 10.25
C ALA A 15 -0.88 -15.93 8.74
N ILE A 16 0.22 -16.57 8.34
CA ILE A 16 0.55 -16.78 6.93
C ILE A 16 -0.36 -17.92 6.44
N ALA A 17 -1.59 -17.56 6.08
CA ALA A 17 -2.37 -18.39 5.18
C ALA A 17 -1.73 -18.26 3.80
N CYS A 18 -0.88 -19.23 3.44
CA CYS A 18 -0.39 -19.37 2.07
C CYS A 18 -1.56 -19.82 1.19
N MET A 19 -2.47 -18.90 0.91
CA MET A 19 -3.42 -19.06 -0.18
C MET A 19 -2.63 -18.75 -1.45
N ALA A 20 -2.40 -19.78 -2.26
CA ALA A 20 -1.86 -19.64 -3.60
C ALA A 20 -2.84 -18.81 -4.44
N TYR A 21 -2.75 -17.49 -4.34
CA TYR A 21 -3.43 -16.56 -5.24
C TYR A 21 -2.56 -16.42 -6.49
N GLY A 22 -3.19 -16.51 -7.67
CA GLY A 22 -2.54 -16.32 -8.95
C GLY A 22 -1.66 -15.08 -8.92
N ALA A 23 -0.43 -15.22 -9.43
CA ALA A 23 0.59 -14.17 -9.36
C ALA A 23 0.02 -12.82 -9.83
N VAL A 24 0.08 -11.81 -8.95
CA VAL A 24 -0.34 -10.45 -9.31
C VAL A 24 0.77 -9.87 -10.17
N PRO A 25 0.46 -9.29 -11.36
CA PRO A 25 1.48 -8.65 -12.18
C PRO A 25 2.22 -7.56 -11.38
N PRO A 26 3.53 -7.38 -11.58
CA PRO A 26 4.28 -6.34 -10.88
C PRO A 26 3.77 -4.96 -11.29
N LEU A 27 3.18 -4.23 -10.34
CA LEU A 27 2.71 -2.85 -10.51
C LEU A 27 3.78 -1.88 -10.02
N ASN A 28 3.97 -0.78 -10.73
CA ASN A 28 4.77 0.34 -10.23
C ASN A 28 3.95 1.11 -9.20
N VAL A 29 4.61 1.47 -8.11
CA VAL A 29 4.02 2.21 -7.00
C VAL A 29 4.77 3.52 -6.84
N THR A 30 4.03 4.63 -6.85
CA THR A 30 4.55 5.95 -6.50
C THR A 30 3.72 6.51 -5.36
N VAL A 31 4.38 6.89 -4.28
CA VAL A 31 3.75 7.55 -3.14
C VAL A 31 4.24 8.98 -3.10
N SER A 32 3.31 9.93 -3.24
CA SER A 32 3.58 11.36 -3.21
C SER A 32 2.82 12.02 -2.07
N ASP A 33 3.40 13.02 -1.43
CA ASP A 33 2.69 13.84 -0.45
C ASP A 33 1.71 14.83 -1.14
N ALA A 34 0.95 15.57 -0.35
CA ALA A 34 -0.02 16.56 -0.83
C ALA A 34 0.58 17.69 -1.69
N SER A 35 1.91 17.91 -1.64
CA SER A 35 2.61 18.88 -2.50
C SER A 35 3.07 18.27 -3.83
N GLY A 36 2.82 16.97 -4.05
CA GLY A 36 3.30 16.22 -5.21
C GLY A 36 4.74 15.73 -5.07
N LYS A 37 5.38 15.94 -3.91
CA LYS A 37 6.74 15.45 -3.68
C LYS A 37 6.71 13.95 -3.44
N VAL A 38 7.52 13.24 -4.21
CA VAL A 38 7.68 11.80 -4.08
C VAL A 38 8.33 11.45 -2.74
N ALA A 39 7.66 10.60 -1.97
CA ALA A 39 8.17 9.99 -0.74
C ALA A 39 8.67 8.57 -0.96
N PHE A 40 8.12 7.84 -1.95
CA PHE A 40 8.57 6.49 -2.30
C PHE A 40 8.27 6.18 -3.77
N ARG A 41 9.16 5.42 -4.42
CA ARG A 41 8.95 4.79 -5.72
C ARG A 41 9.47 3.37 -5.69
N GLY A 42 8.67 2.44 -6.17
CA GLY A 42 9.03 1.03 -6.20
C GLY A 42 8.08 0.22 -7.07
N LYS A 43 8.14 -1.10 -6.93
CA LYS A 43 7.20 -2.03 -7.54
C LYS A 43 6.59 -2.91 -6.47
N THR A 44 5.40 -3.43 -6.72
CA THR A 44 4.86 -4.54 -5.92
C THR A 44 5.70 -5.79 -6.15
N ASP A 45 5.81 -6.62 -5.12
CA ASP A 45 6.41 -7.95 -5.22
C ASP A 45 5.47 -8.95 -5.92
N ALA A 46 5.89 -10.23 -5.97
CA ALA A 46 5.14 -11.31 -6.59
C ALA A 46 3.78 -11.61 -5.92
N GLN A 47 3.59 -11.15 -4.68
CA GLN A 47 2.35 -11.27 -3.93
C GLN A 47 1.46 -10.03 -4.10
N GLY A 48 1.89 -9.04 -4.90
CA GLY A 48 1.17 -7.79 -5.08
C GLY A 48 1.33 -6.84 -3.89
N THR A 49 2.31 -7.06 -3.00
CA THR A 49 2.54 -6.21 -1.83
C THR A 49 3.68 -5.23 -2.02
N PHE A 50 3.62 -4.09 -1.31
CA PHE A 50 4.74 -3.17 -1.19
C PHE A 50 4.74 -2.54 0.22
N THR A 51 5.91 -2.07 0.64
CA THR A 51 6.08 -1.33 1.90
C THR A 51 7.05 -0.18 1.66
N THR A 52 6.68 1.02 2.10
CA THR A 52 7.59 2.18 2.11
C THR A 52 8.45 2.17 3.36
N ASP A 53 9.52 2.98 3.36
CA ASP A 53 10.11 3.44 4.61
C ASP A 53 9.12 4.27 5.44
N LYS A 54 9.47 4.57 6.68
CA LYS A 54 8.63 5.42 7.53
C LYS A 54 8.53 6.83 6.95
N VAL A 55 7.31 7.26 6.66
CA VAL A 55 7.01 8.61 6.18
C VAL A 55 6.43 9.47 7.29
N LYS A 56 6.62 10.79 7.18
CA LYS A 56 6.08 11.75 8.15
C LYS A 56 4.55 11.74 8.13
N PRO A 57 3.87 12.22 9.20
CA PRO A 57 2.43 12.42 9.18
C PRO A 57 2.01 13.35 8.03
N GLY A 58 0.93 13.01 7.34
CA GLY A 58 0.45 13.77 6.20
C GLY A 58 -0.56 13.01 5.34
N ILE A 59 -1.08 13.69 4.32
CA ILE A 59 -1.90 13.08 3.28
C ILE A 59 -0.99 12.70 2.12
N TYR A 60 -1.10 11.45 1.69
CA TYR A 60 -0.33 10.88 0.61
C TYR A 60 -1.25 10.32 -0.48
N ASP A 61 -0.87 10.54 -1.73
CA ASP A 61 -1.45 9.89 -2.90
C ASP A 61 -0.58 8.66 -3.24
N VAL A 62 -1.17 7.47 -3.11
CA VAL A 62 -0.53 6.19 -3.43
C VAL A 62 -1.04 5.76 -4.80
N GLN A 63 -0.20 5.91 -5.82
CA GLN A 63 -0.52 5.62 -7.20
C GLN A 63 0.08 4.29 -7.66
N PHE A 64 -0.76 3.46 -8.27
CA PHE A 64 -0.42 2.19 -8.88
C PHE A 64 -0.53 2.30 -10.39
N THR A 65 0.53 1.94 -11.11
CA THR A 65 0.55 1.93 -12.58
C THR A 65 1.15 0.64 -13.13
N SER A 66 0.64 0.19 -14.27
CA SER A 66 1.22 -0.92 -15.03
C SER A 66 1.91 -0.40 -16.29
N THR A 67 3.06 -0.96 -16.64
CA THR A 67 3.72 -0.72 -17.93
C THR A 67 3.18 -1.60 -19.05
N GLY A 68 2.46 -2.68 -18.70
CA GLY A 68 1.84 -3.60 -19.66
C GLY A 68 0.32 -3.61 -19.56
N ALA A 69 -0.33 -4.17 -20.57
CA ALA A 69 -1.76 -4.48 -20.50
C ALA A 69 -1.96 -5.56 -19.45
N ILE A 70 -2.73 -5.23 -18.42
CA ILE A 70 -3.21 -6.21 -17.43
C ILE A 70 -4.72 -6.22 -17.50
N THR A 71 -5.28 -7.42 -17.45
CA THR A 71 -6.72 -7.67 -17.48
C THR A 71 -7.13 -8.38 -16.19
N GLY A 72 -8.43 -8.38 -15.90
CA GLY A 72 -8.98 -8.97 -14.67
C GLY A 72 -9.44 -7.92 -13.66
N ASN A 73 -9.98 -8.39 -12.54
CA ASN A 73 -10.50 -7.54 -11.48
C ASN A 73 -9.55 -7.55 -10.29
N TYR A 74 -9.29 -6.38 -9.74
CA TYR A 74 -8.33 -6.22 -8.66
C TYR A 74 -8.96 -5.49 -7.47
N SER A 75 -8.44 -5.79 -6.29
CA SER A 75 -8.67 -5.03 -5.08
C SER A 75 -7.34 -4.52 -4.55
N ILE A 76 -7.36 -3.31 -4.04
CA ILE A 76 -6.21 -2.62 -3.48
C ILE A 76 -6.55 -2.30 -2.03
N LYS A 77 -5.68 -2.67 -1.11
CA LYS A 77 -5.71 -2.23 0.28
C LYS A 77 -4.44 -1.47 0.56
N VAL A 78 -4.56 -0.25 1.06
CA VAL A 78 -3.43 0.56 1.54
C VAL A 78 -3.65 0.85 3.01
N SER A 79 -2.60 0.75 3.82
CA SER A 79 -2.66 0.96 5.25
C SER A 79 -1.45 1.73 5.77
N ALA A 80 -1.67 2.48 6.84
CA ALA A 80 -0.64 3.18 7.60
C ALA A 80 -1.00 3.10 9.08
N GLY A 81 -0.36 2.14 9.80
CA GLY A 81 -0.75 1.80 11.16
C GLY A 81 -2.17 1.24 11.21
N VAL A 82 -3.05 1.87 12.00
CA VAL A 82 -4.46 1.43 12.16
C VAL A 82 -5.39 1.97 11.07
N LYS A 83 -4.94 2.94 10.27
CA LYS A 83 -5.73 3.47 9.15
C LYS A 83 -5.55 2.60 7.93
N GLN A 84 -6.65 2.34 7.25
CA GLN A 84 -6.66 1.61 5.99
C GLN A 84 -7.67 2.24 5.03
N VAL A 85 -7.36 2.17 3.74
CA VAL A 85 -8.22 2.57 2.64
C VAL A 85 -8.18 1.43 1.63
N SER A 86 -9.35 0.96 1.22
CA SER A 86 -9.50 -0.14 0.29
C SER A 86 -10.36 0.26 -0.91
N ALA A 87 -9.98 -0.22 -2.08
CA ALA A 87 -10.75 -0.14 -3.31
C ALA A 87 -10.91 -1.56 -3.87
N ALA A 88 -12.11 -1.91 -4.35
CA ALA A 88 -12.39 -3.22 -4.93
C ALA A 88 -13.06 -3.04 -6.30
N GLY A 89 -13.01 -4.07 -7.15
CA GLY A 89 -13.59 -4.03 -8.49
C GLY A 89 -12.81 -3.14 -9.47
N ILE A 90 -11.51 -3.02 -9.29
CA ILE A 90 -10.65 -2.25 -10.18
C ILE A 90 -10.31 -3.09 -11.40
N ALA A 91 -10.82 -2.70 -12.56
CA ALA A 91 -10.46 -3.33 -13.82
C ALA A 91 -8.96 -3.12 -14.13
N GLY A 92 -8.26 -4.18 -14.52
CA GLY A 92 -6.82 -4.19 -14.80
C GLY A 92 -6.38 -3.07 -15.74
N GLU A 93 -7.20 -2.76 -16.74
CA GLU A 93 -6.91 -1.77 -17.77
C GLU A 93 -6.82 -0.35 -17.19
N LYS A 94 -7.39 -0.10 -16.00
CA LYS A 94 -7.28 1.19 -15.30
C LYS A 94 -5.86 1.44 -14.80
N PHE A 95 -5.08 0.40 -14.50
CA PHE A 95 -3.69 0.58 -14.07
C PHE A 95 -2.79 1.14 -15.19
N ALA A 96 -3.18 1.03 -16.46
CA ALA A 96 -2.46 1.71 -17.55
C ALA A 96 -2.57 3.24 -17.47
N LYS A 97 -3.71 3.76 -16.97
CA LYS A 97 -3.91 5.20 -16.71
C LYS A 97 -3.49 5.64 -15.31
N GLY A 98 -3.34 4.67 -14.40
CA GLY A 98 -2.98 4.87 -13.01
C GLY A 98 -4.19 4.92 -12.10
N VAL A 99 -4.10 4.19 -10.99
CA VAL A 99 -5.12 4.15 -9.93
C VAL A 99 -4.48 4.72 -8.67
N ALA A 100 -5.06 5.80 -8.12
CA ALA A 100 -4.52 6.47 -6.94
C ALA A 100 -5.47 6.37 -5.75
N LEU A 101 -4.92 6.07 -4.58
CA LEU A 101 -5.64 6.06 -3.31
C LEU A 101 -5.05 7.11 -2.38
N LYS A 102 -5.92 7.91 -1.75
CA LYS A 102 -5.51 8.86 -0.71
C LYS A 102 -5.36 8.15 0.63
N MET A 103 -4.18 8.27 1.25
CA MET A 103 -3.87 7.73 2.56
C MET A 103 -3.50 8.84 3.53
N ASN A 104 -4.18 8.88 4.68
CA ASN A 104 -3.84 9.78 5.78
C ASN A 104 -2.96 9.05 6.78
N VAL A 105 -1.71 9.48 6.90
CA VAL A 105 -0.71 8.96 7.83
C VAL A 105 -0.69 9.85 9.08
N GLN A 106 -0.94 9.28 10.26
CA GLN A 106 -1.05 10.06 11.52
C GLN A 106 0.26 10.20 12.30
N ASN A 107 1.18 9.25 12.13
CA ASN A 107 2.46 9.19 12.86
C ASN A 107 3.60 8.86 11.89
N LEU A 108 4.83 8.78 12.38
CA LEU A 108 5.97 8.32 11.59
C LEU A 108 5.85 6.81 11.31
N LEU A 109 5.12 6.46 10.26
CA LEU A 109 4.68 5.10 9.95
C LEU A 109 5.02 4.73 8.51
N ASN A 110 5.12 3.43 8.26
CA ASN A 110 5.23 2.88 6.92
C ASN A 110 3.85 2.88 6.25
N ILE A 111 3.82 3.12 4.94
CA ILE A 111 2.66 2.84 4.11
C ILE A 111 2.85 1.44 3.54
N VAL A 112 1.90 0.56 3.81
CA VAL A 112 1.87 -0.81 3.31
C VAL A 112 0.68 -0.93 2.37
N GLY A 113 0.90 -1.46 1.18
CA GLY A 113 -0.19 -1.78 0.28
C GLY A 113 -0.15 -3.20 -0.24
N GLU A 114 -1.32 -3.70 -0.57
CA GLU A 114 -1.59 -5.04 -1.03
C GLU A 114 -2.57 -4.96 -2.19
N VAL A 115 -2.23 -5.60 -3.29
CA VAL A 115 -3.08 -5.73 -4.47
C VAL A 115 -3.41 -7.21 -4.65
N LYS A 116 -4.69 -7.54 -4.77
CA LYS A 116 -5.15 -8.91 -5.06
C LYS A 116 -5.98 -8.93 -6.32
N ALA A 117 -5.73 -9.91 -7.18
CA ALA A 117 -6.63 -10.26 -8.26
C ALA A 117 -7.87 -11.00 -7.70
N HIS A 118 -8.99 -10.96 -8.42
CA HIS A 118 -10.23 -11.70 -8.17
C HIS A 118 -10.69 -12.39 -9.44
#